data_AF-A0A820VYB4-F1
#
_entry.id   AF-A0A820VYB4-F1
#
_cell.length_a   1.000
_cell.length_b   1.000
_cell.length_c   1.000
_cell.angle_alpha   90.00
_cell.angle_beta   90.00
_cell.angle_gamma   90.00
#
_symmetry.space_group_name_H-M   'P 1'
#
loop_
_entity.id
_entity.type
_entity.pdbx_description
1 polymer ?
#
loop_
_entity_poly.entity_id
_entity_poly.type
_entity_poly.pdbx_seq_one_letter_code
_entity_poly.pdbx_strand_id
1 'polypeptide(L)'
;LGIIDDEISENILISFDNLRIPSEFNKIIPFISTLKQVQSYEDIYLRRYIRSSIIPLEDFYQRISNRINQTDIDKRDLLLLELLKWFKEEFFSWFDRPNCDRCQKLMNFFQYVQPTREEREQGDAHKVELYKCSTCSSQYRFPRFNAPLKLLETRCGRCGEAANLFTCLCRSLSFESRYIYDTTDHVWTEVYSENQRRWLHCDSCENLCDSPLIYEKGWKKDLSYCIAFAKDHIEDVTWRYVTHFKQTILRRNINENIFAKTLSQINQQLQLQLNQQEKNKIISIRIQDIVSMLHEEKLTKESELHGRQSGSLAWKLARGETDQQDDITNGFVYSINNEECEKGFISIEYNSILDKYFRNGIEENKKDGWIDKVYSSSNIQRKIEKDWKMVYLSRKKLNNNGIISWFIQFKSEQEQFYQFHRINIQCPSTTFDQYAQVICQLQIGDQQFIDLPQNSNSSFEYIIDEKINSLSNTRITFKIILTSSNDNNDDNAWQKVQLFRQSIEQISDDDQSHFLKINATIIKKHSN
;
A
#
# COMPACT_ATOMS: atom_id res chain seq x y z
N LEU A 1 -8.15 -20.37 23.33
CA LEU A 1 -6.91 -20.88 22.71
C LEU A 1 -5.66 -20.73 23.60
N GLY A 2 -5.72 -20.03 24.74
CA GLY A 2 -4.55 -19.85 25.62
C GLY A 2 -3.41 -19.05 24.98
N ILE A 3 -3.72 -18.16 24.02
CA ILE A 3 -2.72 -17.40 23.25
C ILE A 3 -2.26 -16.15 24.02
N ILE A 4 -3.05 -15.70 25.00
CA ILE A 4 -2.80 -14.48 25.77
C ILE A 4 -2.85 -14.86 27.24
N ASP A 5 -1.84 -14.48 28.01
CA ASP A 5 -1.85 -14.60 29.47
C ASP A 5 -2.99 -13.77 30.06
N ASP A 6 -3.75 -14.34 31.00
CA ASP A 6 -4.90 -13.66 31.60
C ASP A 6 -4.50 -12.57 32.60
N GLU A 7 -3.27 -12.59 33.11
CA GLU A 7 -2.76 -11.58 34.03
C GLU A 7 -2.19 -10.36 33.29
N ILE A 8 -2.78 -9.20 33.55
CA ILE A 8 -2.19 -7.90 33.23
C ILE A 8 -1.53 -7.40 34.50
N SER A 9 -0.19 -7.43 34.53
CA SER A 9 0.58 -6.90 35.65
C SER A 9 0.56 -5.37 35.67
N GLU A 10 0.47 -4.79 36.88
CA GLU A 10 0.71 -3.37 37.07
C GLU A 10 2.19 -3.06 36.83
N ASN A 11 2.47 -2.03 36.03
CA ASN A 11 3.82 -1.50 35.86
C ASN A 11 3.93 -0.19 36.64
N ILE A 12 5.10 0.01 37.26
CA ILE A 12 5.40 1.21 38.03
C ILE A 12 5.70 2.35 37.05
N LEU A 13 4.97 3.46 37.17
CA LEU A 13 5.23 4.67 36.40
C LEU A 13 6.65 5.19 36.67
N ILE A 14 7.42 5.35 35.60
CA ILE A 14 8.82 5.78 35.67
C ILE A 14 8.88 7.31 35.57
N SER A 15 9.49 7.97 36.56
CA SER A 15 9.79 9.41 36.47
C SER A 15 11.00 9.64 35.57
N PHE A 16 10.90 10.68 34.73
CA PHE A 16 11.94 11.09 33.79
C PHE A 16 12.63 12.39 34.20
N ASP A 17 12.30 12.96 35.37
CA ASP A 17 12.75 14.30 35.77
C ASP A 17 14.28 14.39 35.96
N ASN A 18 14.92 13.25 36.24
CA ASN A 18 16.36 13.14 36.43
C ASN A 18 17.14 12.82 35.13
N LEU A 19 16.46 12.62 34.00
CA LEU A 19 17.12 12.31 32.73
C LEU A 19 17.76 13.55 32.13
N ARG A 20 19.10 13.53 32.05
CA ARG A 20 19.88 14.56 31.37
C ARG A 20 20.12 14.16 29.92
N ILE A 21 19.24 14.63 29.04
CA ILE A 21 19.38 14.44 27.59
C ILE A 21 19.95 15.72 26.99
N PRO A 22 21.06 15.66 26.23
CA PRO A 22 21.61 16.83 25.57
C PRO A 22 20.57 17.56 24.71
N SER A 23 20.52 18.88 24.79
CA SER A 23 19.48 19.70 24.16
C SER A 23 19.42 19.52 22.64
N GLU A 24 20.58 19.31 22.02
CA GLU A 24 20.75 19.03 20.61
C GLU A 24 20.10 17.71 20.19
N PHE A 25 20.09 16.70 21.06
CA PHE A 25 19.49 15.40 20.73
C PHE A 25 17.96 15.50 20.77
N ASN A 26 17.42 16.24 21.74
CA ASN A 26 15.97 16.47 21.85
C ASN A 26 15.37 17.25 20.67
N LYS A 27 16.19 17.98 19.90
CA LYS A 27 15.75 18.63 18.65
C LYS A 27 15.57 17.65 17.50
N ILE A 28 16.21 16.50 17.57
CA ILE A 28 16.23 15.49 16.51
C ILE A 28 15.29 14.34 16.88
N ILE A 29 15.36 13.87 18.13
CA ILE A 29 14.59 12.75 18.65
C ILE A 29 13.79 13.21 19.88
N PRO A 30 12.46 13.04 19.90
CA PRO A 30 11.59 13.51 20.98
C PRO A 30 11.58 12.56 22.19
N PHE A 31 12.75 12.30 22.78
CA PHE A 31 12.95 11.25 23.80
C PHE A 31 11.93 11.26 24.93
N ILE A 32 11.80 12.38 25.65
CA ILE A 32 10.97 12.46 26.85
C ILE A 32 9.49 12.31 26.53
N SER A 33 9.00 12.97 25.48
CA SER A 33 7.59 12.87 25.09
C SER A 33 7.25 11.46 24.59
N THR A 34 8.12 10.83 23.81
CA THR A 34 7.88 9.46 23.32
C THR A 34 7.98 8.44 24.45
N LEU A 35 8.91 8.59 25.40
CA LEU A 35 8.95 7.75 26.59
C LEU A 35 7.67 7.87 27.42
N LYS A 36 7.17 9.09 27.67
CA LYS A 36 5.89 9.30 28.36
C LYS A 36 4.71 8.67 27.61
N GLN A 37 4.68 8.79 26.28
CA GLN A 37 3.69 8.13 25.44
C GLN A 37 3.72 6.61 25.62
N VAL A 38 4.89 5.99 25.54
CA VAL A 38 5.02 4.52 25.71
C VAL A 38 4.66 4.07 27.12
N GLN A 39 5.02 4.83 28.16
CA GLN A 39 4.60 4.54 29.54
C GLN A 39 3.08 4.58 29.70
N SER A 40 2.39 5.45 28.97
CA SER A 40 0.91 5.55 29.04
C SER A 40 0.20 4.27 28.58
N TYR A 41 0.85 3.44 27.76
CA TYR A 41 0.28 2.16 27.31
C TYR A 41 0.18 1.13 28.42
N GLU A 42 0.92 1.32 29.52
CA GLU A 42 0.96 0.38 30.64
C GLU A 42 -0.16 0.61 31.67
N ASP A 43 -1.06 1.57 31.43
CA ASP A 43 -2.26 1.76 32.23
C ASP A 43 -3.14 0.49 32.21
N ILE A 44 -3.35 -0.08 33.39
CA ILE A 44 -4.05 -1.36 33.54
C ILE A 44 -5.53 -1.28 33.15
N TYR A 45 -6.19 -0.15 33.40
CA TYR A 45 -7.60 0.04 33.08
C TYR A 45 -7.79 0.19 31.57
N LEU A 46 -6.90 0.95 30.91
CA LEU A 46 -6.84 1.07 29.46
C LEU A 46 -6.65 -0.29 28.79
N ARG A 47 -5.64 -1.06 29.23
CA ARG A 47 -5.34 -2.38 28.65
C ARG A 47 -6.50 -3.36 28.84
N ARG A 48 -7.12 -3.37 30.02
CA ARG A 48 -8.31 -4.19 30.32
C ARG A 48 -9.49 -3.79 29.43
N TYR A 49 -9.76 -2.49 29.29
CA TYR A 49 -10.83 -1.98 28.44
C TYR A 49 -10.63 -2.37 26.97
N ILE A 50 -9.41 -2.19 26.44
CA ILE A 50 -9.07 -2.59 25.08
C ILE A 50 -9.32 -4.09 24.86
N ARG A 51 -8.80 -4.92 25.77
CA ARG A 51 -8.88 -6.37 25.65
C ARG A 51 -10.32 -6.89 25.75
N SER A 52 -11.16 -6.30 26.62
CA SER A 52 -12.52 -6.78 26.86
C SER A 52 -13.56 -6.20 25.91
N SER A 53 -13.35 -4.97 25.42
CA SER A 53 -14.41 -4.19 24.77
C SER A 53 -14.08 -3.69 23.37
N ILE A 54 -12.80 -3.69 22.98
CA ILE A 54 -12.37 -3.13 21.69
C ILE A 54 -11.96 -4.23 20.71
N ILE A 55 -11.10 -5.16 21.14
CA ILE A 55 -10.55 -6.20 20.24
C ILE A 55 -11.51 -7.40 20.21
N PRO A 56 -12.01 -7.81 19.03
CA PRO A 56 -12.91 -8.96 18.89
C PRO A 56 -12.12 -10.29 18.97
N LEU A 57 -11.65 -10.63 20.18
CA LEU A 57 -10.76 -11.77 20.40
C LEU A 57 -11.38 -13.11 20.02
N GLU A 58 -12.67 -13.29 20.22
CA GLU A 58 -13.37 -14.52 19.84
C GLU A 58 -13.31 -14.74 18.32
N ASP A 59 -13.59 -13.70 17.54
CA ASP A 59 -13.51 -13.74 16.08
C ASP A 59 -12.07 -14.00 15.61
N PHE A 60 -11.08 -13.39 16.27
CA PHE A 60 -9.67 -13.64 15.97
C PHE A 60 -9.32 -15.11 16.22
N TYR A 61 -9.74 -15.67 17.35
CA TYR A 61 -9.47 -17.07 17.68
C TYR A 61 -10.12 -18.04 16.69
N GLN A 62 -11.34 -17.76 16.21
CA GLN A 62 -11.98 -18.56 15.16
C GLN A 62 -11.23 -18.46 13.82
N ARG A 63 -10.84 -17.26 13.41
CA ARG A 63 -10.03 -17.05 12.19
C ARG A 63 -8.69 -17.77 12.26
N ILE A 64 -8.03 -17.74 13.41
CA ILE A 64 -6.74 -18.38 13.65
C ILE A 64 -6.89 -19.91 13.69
N SER A 65 -7.91 -20.45 14.36
CA SER A 65 -8.11 -21.91 14.43
C SER A 65 -8.27 -22.57 13.06
N ASN A 66 -8.89 -21.85 12.11
CA ASN A 66 -9.05 -22.33 10.74
C ASN A 66 -7.73 -22.34 9.95
N ARG A 67 -6.76 -21.49 10.33
CA ARG A 67 -5.46 -21.34 9.66
C ARG A 67 -4.35 -22.19 10.28
N ILE A 68 -4.42 -22.52 11.58
CA ILE A 68 -3.38 -23.28 12.29
C ILE A 68 -3.06 -24.62 11.60
N ASN A 69 -4.04 -25.27 10.98
CA ASN A 69 -3.81 -26.55 10.28
C ASN A 69 -3.24 -26.38 8.87
N GLN A 70 -3.06 -25.15 8.40
CA GLN A 70 -2.66 -24.82 7.02
C GLN A 70 -1.29 -24.13 6.95
N THR A 71 -0.72 -23.72 8.09
CA THR A 71 0.55 -22.97 8.14
C THR A 71 1.41 -23.43 9.32
N ASP A 72 2.74 -23.36 9.16
CA ASP A 72 3.71 -23.61 10.24
C ASP A 72 3.96 -22.37 11.13
N ILE A 73 3.05 -21.38 11.10
CA ILE A 73 3.21 -20.12 11.84
C ILE A 73 2.68 -20.31 13.27
N ASP A 74 3.44 -19.83 14.24
CA ASP A 74 3.03 -19.88 15.65
C ASP A 74 1.73 -19.09 15.90
N LYS A 75 0.92 -19.57 16.86
CA LYS A 75 -0.40 -19.00 17.16
C LYS A 75 -0.31 -17.55 17.62
N ARG A 76 0.78 -17.18 18.31
CA ARG A 76 1.03 -15.82 18.81
C ARG A 76 1.38 -14.87 17.65
N ASP A 77 2.18 -15.35 16.71
CA ASP A 77 2.50 -14.62 15.47
C ASP A 77 1.25 -14.49 14.56
N LEU A 78 0.42 -15.52 14.46
CA LEU A 78 -0.87 -15.44 13.73
C LEU A 78 -1.82 -14.40 14.34
N LEU A 79 -1.85 -14.28 15.68
CA LEU A 79 -2.63 -13.26 16.36
C LEU A 79 -2.15 -11.85 16.02
N LEU A 80 -0.83 -11.64 15.92
CA LEU A 80 -0.26 -10.36 15.50
C LEU A 80 -0.66 -9.99 14.06
N LEU A 81 -0.63 -10.96 13.14
CA LEU A 81 -1.06 -10.76 11.75
C LEU A 81 -2.55 -10.42 11.65
N GLU A 82 -3.39 -11.11 12.42
CA GLU A 82 -4.83 -10.81 12.43
C GLU A 82 -5.12 -9.44 13.05
N LEU A 83 -4.37 -9.05 14.09
CA LEU A 83 -4.48 -7.71 14.67
C LEU A 83 -4.10 -6.61 13.67
N LEU A 84 -2.99 -6.78 12.92
CA LEU A 84 -2.59 -5.83 11.87
C LEU A 84 -3.68 -5.68 10.80
N LYS A 85 -4.21 -6.82 10.32
CA LYS A 85 -5.25 -6.85 9.30
C LYS A 85 -6.52 -6.15 9.77
N TRP A 86 -7.05 -6.55 10.92
CA TRP A 86 -8.24 -5.94 11.53
C TRP A 86 -8.04 -4.44 11.77
N PHE A 87 -6.87 -4.04 12.26
CA PHE A 87 -6.57 -2.64 12.51
C PHE A 87 -6.70 -1.80 11.24
N LYS A 88 -6.14 -2.27 10.13
CA LYS A 88 -6.13 -1.55 8.86
C LYS A 88 -7.46 -1.62 8.10
N GLU A 89 -8.10 -2.78 8.07
CA GLU A 89 -9.25 -3.05 7.20
C GLU A 89 -10.59 -2.76 7.87
N GLU A 90 -10.67 -2.87 9.20
CA GLU A 90 -11.94 -2.83 9.94
C GLU A 90 -11.99 -1.73 11.00
N PHE A 91 -10.87 -1.44 11.69
CA PHE A 91 -10.90 -0.61 12.90
C PHE A 91 -10.49 0.84 12.69
N PHE A 92 -9.36 1.11 12.01
CA PHE A 92 -8.74 2.43 11.95
C PHE A 92 -8.74 3.01 10.53
N SER A 93 -9.19 4.26 10.39
CA SER A 93 -9.29 4.96 9.12
C SER A 93 -8.16 5.96 8.90
N TRP A 94 -7.66 6.06 7.66
CA TRP A 94 -6.67 7.07 7.31
C TRP A 94 -7.32 8.45 7.14
N PHE A 95 -6.78 9.47 7.81
CA PHE A 95 -7.17 10.87 7.63
C PHE A 95 -6.24 11.59 6.66
N ASP A 96 -6.74 11.96 5.49
CA ASP A 96 -6.03 12.86 4.57
C ASP A 96 -6.52 14.31 4.74
N ARG A 97 -7.77 14.53 4.33
CA ARG A 97 -8.50 15.79 4.42
C ARG A 97 -10.00 15.53 4.62
N PRO A 98 -10.75 16.40 5.32
CA PRO A 98 -12.15 16.18 5.59
C PRO A 98 -13.04 16.64 4.43
N ASN A 99 -14.25 16.07 4.34
CA ASN A 99 -15.35 16.60 3.54
C ASN A 99 -16.14 17.63 4.37
N CYS A 100 -16.65 18.66 3.72
CA CYS A 100 -17.46 19.67 4.39
C CYS A 100 -18.87 19.15 4.66
N ASP A 101 -19.31 19.12 5.92
CA ASP A 101 -20.64 18.61 6.31
C ASP A 101 -21.82 19.24 5.55
N ARG A 102 -21.70 20.52 5.16
CA ARG A 102 -22.78 21.26 4.48
C ARG A 102 -22.85 21.05 2.98
N CYS A 103 -21.72 20.86 2.30
CA CYS A 103 -21.66 20.84 0.84
C CYS A 103 -20.96 19.60 0.27
N GLN A 104 -20.47 18.71 1.14
CA GLN A 104 -19.82 17.45 0.85
C GLN A 104 -18.54 17.54 -0.02
N LYS A 105 -18.06 18.77 -0.29
CA LYS A 105 -16.78 19.00 -0.99
C LYS A 105 -15.59 18.85 -0.06
N LEU A 106 -14.46 18.40 -0.60
CA LEU A 106 -13.19 18.31 0.09
C LEU A 106 -12.72 19.69 0.57
N MET A 107 -12.27 19.74 1.83
CA MET A 107 -11.80 20.97 2.45
C MET A 107 -10.29 21.11 2.29
N ASN A 108 -9.82 22.36 2.28
CA ASN A 108 -8.40 22.67 2.17
C ASN A 108 -7.82 23.00 3.54
N PHE A 109 -6.59 22.56 3.78
CA PHE A 109 -5.83 23.00 4.94
C PHE A 109 -5.72 24.53 4.89
N PHE A 110 -6.05 25.18 6.02
CA PHE A 110 -5.99 26.63 6.13
C PHE A 110 -4.82 27.06 7.00
N GLN A 111 -4.76 26.58 8.25
CA GLN A 111 -3.67 26.89 9.17
C GLN A 111 -3.66 25.94 10.37
N TYR A 112 -2.57 25.97 11.13
CA TYR A 112 -2.56 25.40 12.48
C TYR A 112 -3.21 26.36 13.48
N VAL A 113 -3.99 25.80 14.40
CA VAL A 113 -4.59 26.54 15.52
C VAL A 113 -4.28 25.87 16.85
N GLN A 114 -4.44 26.62 17.93
CA GLN A 114 -4.27 26.08 19.27
C GLN A 114 -5.37 25.07 19.60
N PRO A 115 -5.03 23.96 20.28
CA PRO A 115 -6.01 23.05 20.86
C PRO A 115 -6.93 23.79 21.83
N THR A 116 -8.22 23.44 21.82
CA THR A 116 -9.14 23.82 22.89
C THR A 116 -8.69 23.18 24.20
N ARG A 117 -9.25 23.65 25.32
CA ARG A 117 -8.99 23.06 26.63
C ARG A 117 -9.33 21.57 26.65
N GLU A 118 -10.48 21.20 26.10
CA GLU A 118 -10.95 19.83 26.03
C GLU A 118 -10.05 18.94 25.14
N GLU A 119 -9.68 19.42 23.96
CA GLU A 119 -8.79 18.69 23.04
C GLU A 119 -7.42 18.41 23.68
N ARG A 120 -6.93 19.33 24.52
CA ARG A 120 -5.68 19.16 25.27
C ARG A 120 -5.83 18.21 26.45
N GLU A 121 -6.84 18.41 27.29
CA GLU A 121 -7.00 17.66 28.54
C GLU A 121 -7.42 16.20 28.31
N GLN A 122 -8.31 15.93 27.34
CA GLN A 122 -8.81 14.58 27.07
C GLN A 122 -8.01 13.84 26.00
N GLY A 123 -7.48 14.57 25.02
CA GLY A 123 -6.88 14.00 23.83
C GLY A 123 -5.36 14.13 23.75
N ASP A 124 -4.75 14.85 24.69
CA ASP A 124 -3.33 15.23 24.64
C ASP A 124 -2.94 15.86 23.29
N ALA A 125 -3.84 16.67 22.72
CA ALA A 125 -3.57 17.38 21.48
C ALA A 125 -2.63 18.56 21.74
N HIS A 126 -1.54 18.62 20.98
CA HIS A 126 -0.61 19.75 20.98
C HIS A 126 -0.77 20.68 19.77
N LYS A 127 -1.38 20.19 18.70
CA LYS A 127 -1.64 20.95 17.47
C LYS A 127 -2.97 20.53 16.85
N VAL A 128 -3.63 21.49 16.19
CA VAL A 128 -4.89 21.26 15.47
C VAL A 128 -4.75 21.80 14.05
N GLU A 129 -5.06 20.97 13.08
CA GLU A 129 -5.15 21.36 11.67
C GLU A 129 -6.56 21.92 11.42
N LEU A 130 -6.64 23.20 11.06
CA LEU A 130 -7.90 23.84 10.70
C LEU A 130 -8.07 23.77 9.19
N TYR A 131 -9.17 23.16 8.76
CA TYR A 131 -9.57 23.06 7.36
C TYR A 131 -10.71 24.05 7.08
N LYS A 132 -10.72 24.64 5.88
CA LYS A 132 -11.77 25.55 5.45
C LYS A 132 -12.35 25.12 4.10
N CYS A 133 -13.68 25.15 4.00
CA CYS A 133 -14.39 24.88 2.76
C CYS A 133 -14.30 26.09 1.82
N SER A 134 -13.92 25.86 0.56
CA SER A 134 -13.82 26.91 -0.46
C SER A 134 -15.19 27.46 -0.89
N THR A 135 -16.26 26.66 -0.79
CA THR A 135 -17.60 27.04 -1.26
C THR A 135 -18.42 27.75 -0.18
N CYS A 136 -18.51 27.18 1.03
CA CYS A 136 -19.39 27.72 2.08
C CYS A 136 -18.64 28.30 3.29
N SER A 137 -17.30 28.35 3.25
CA SER A 137 -16.44 28.86 4.32
C SER A 137 -16.57 28.16 5.69
N SER A 138 -17.32 27.06 5.77
CA SER A 138 -17.37 26.20 6.95
C SER A 138 -15.97 25.70 7.32
N GLN A 139 -15.73 25.52 8.62
CA GLN A 139 -14.46 25.11 9.18
C GLN A 139 -14.58 23.71 9.80
N TYR A 140 -13.51 22.94 9.68
CA TYR A 140 -13.36 21.64 10.32
C TYR A 140 -12.06 21.63 11.10
N ARG A 141 -12.10 21.17 12.35
CA ARG A 141 -10.93 21.04 13.22
C ARG A 141 -10.49 19.58 13.22
N PHE A 142 -9.22 19.33 12.94
CA PHE A 142 -8.59 18.03 13.08
C PHE A 142 -7.48 18.10 14.16
N PRO A 143 -7.81 17.82 15.44
CA PRO A 143 -6.84 17.76 16.50
C PRO A 143 -5.94 16.53 16.35
N ARG A 144 -4.63 16.72 16.49
CA ARG A 144 -3.65 15.63 16.45
C ARG A 144 -3.52 15.05 17.85
N PHE A 145 -4.40 14.09 18.16
CA PHE A 145 -4.49 13.46 19.47
C PHE A 145 -3.35 12.46 19.72
N ASN A 146 -2.84 12.43 20.96
CA ASN A 146 -1.83 11.47 21.40
C ASN A 146 -2.35 10.52 22.49
N ALA A 147 -3.44 10.86 23.17
CA ALA A 147 -4.03 10.01 24.20
C ALA A 147 -4.68 8.76 23.59
N PRO A 148 -4.26 7.53 23.95
CA PRO A 148 -4.79 6.30 23.35
C PRO A 148 -6.32 6.16 23.51
N LEU A 149 -6.88 6.54 24.67
CA LEU A 149 -8.33 6.54 24.88
C LEU A 149 -9.06 7.38 23.83
N LYS A 150 -8.55 8.57 23.50
CA LYS A 150 -9.17 9.41 22.49
C LYS A 150 -9.04 8.82 21.09
N LEU A 151 -7.92 8.16 20.79
CA LEU A 151 -7.70 7.48 19.52
C LEU A 151 -8.60 6.24 19.35
N LEU A 152 -8.99 5.56 20.43
CA LEU A 152 -10.00 4.49 20.40
C LEU A 152 -11.40 5.01 20.06
N GLU A 153 -11.71 6.26 20.41
CA GLU A 153 -12.96 6.94 20.06
C GLU A 153 -12.94 7.42 18.62
N THR A 154 -11.89 8.13 18.21
CA THR A 154 -11.83 8.74 16.86
C THR A 154 -11.57 7.73 15.77
N ARG A 155 -10.82 6.66 16.08
CA ARG A 155 -10.45 5.57 15.15
C ARG A 155 -9.92 6.06 13.81
N CYS A 156 -9.26 7.21 13.82
CA CYS A 156 -8.87 7.90 12.59
C CYS A 156 -7.64 8.77 12.82
N GLY A 157 -6.74 8.81 11.84
CA GLY A 157 -5.52 9.62 11.90
C GLY A 157 -4.52 9.28 10.80
N ARG A 158 -3.27 9.70 11.01
CA ARG A 158 -2.14 9.39 10.10
C ARG A 158 -1.18 8.42 10.79
N CYS A 159 0.03 8.25 10.25
CA CYS A 159 1.01 7.30 10.79
C CYS A 159 1.30 7.49 12.28
N GLY A 160 1.36 8.74 12.77
CA GLY A 160 1.51 9.05 14.20
C GLY A 160 0.43 8.42 15.07
N GLU A 161 -0.84 8.74 14.79
CA GLU A 161 -1.98 8.21 15.53
C GLU A 161 -2.12 6.69 15.37
N ALA A 162 -1.90 6.19 14.16
CA ALA A 162 -2.03 4.78 13.83
C ALA A 162 -0.98 3.92 14.56
N ALA A 163 0.31 4.29 14.52
CA ALA A 163 1.36 3.57 15.20
C ALA A 163 1.24 3.70 16.73
N ASN A 164 0.84 4.86 17.23
CA ASN A 164 0.58 5.09 18.65
C ASN A 164 -0.50 4.14 19.17
N LEU A 165 -1.68 4.15 18.53
CA LEU A 165 -2.78 3.29 18.93
C LEU A 165 -2.46 1.81 18.74
N PHE A 166 -1.88 1.43 17.60
CA PHE A 166 -1.52 0.05 17.33
C PHE A 166 -0.52 -0.52 18.34
N THR A 167 0.49 0.26 18.75
CA THR A 167 1.43 -0.14 19.80
C THR A 167 0.71 -0.39 21.13
N CYS A 168 -0.24 0.49 21.50
CA CYS A 168 -1.07 0.34 22.70
C CYS A 168 -1.95 -0.94 22.64
N LEU A 169 -2.54 -1.24 21.47
CA LEU A 169 -3.31 -2.48 21.27
C LEU A 169 -2.42 -3.72 21.44
N CYS A 170 -1.21 -3.71 20.88
CA CYS A 170 -0.25 -4.81 21.05
C CYS A 170 0.09 -5.03 22.54
N ARG A 171 0.38 -3.95 23.28
CA ARG A 171 0.63 -4.01 24.73
C ARG A 171 -0.57 -4.51 25.52
N SER A 172 -1.79 -4.16 25.10
CA SER A 172 -3.04 -4.64 25.72
C SER A 172 -3.27 -6.14 25.53
N LEU A 173 -2.77 -6.70 24.43
CA LEU A 173 -2.72 -8.15 24.19
C LEU A 173 -1.46 -8.81 24.75
N SER A 174 -0.68 -8.13 25.58
CA SER A 174 0.55 -8.62 26.23
C SER A 174 1.67 -9.01 25.25
N PHE A 175 1.73 -8.39 24.07
CA PHE A 175 2.92 -8.48 23.21
C PHE A 175 4.01 -7.57 23.76
N GLU A 176 5.26 -8.04 23.80
CA GLU A 176 6.40 -7.14 24.01
C GLU A 176 6.56 -6.28 22.74
N SER A 177 6.41 -4.97 22.91
CA SER A 177 6.26 -4.04 21.79
C SER A 177 7.11 -2.79 21.97
N ARG A 178 7.62 -2.26 20.86
CA ARG A 178 8.33 -0.98 20.79
C ARG A 178 7.61 -0.04 19.84
N TYR A 179 7.51 1.23 20.22
CA TYR A 179 7.18 2.32 19.31
C TYR A 179 8.45 2.79 18.61
N ILE A 180 8.47 2.78 17.29
CA ILE A 180 9.66 3.16 16.50
C ILE A 180 9.49 4.56 15.97
N TYR A 181 10.45 5.42 16.29
CA TYR A 181 10.53 6.78 15.79
C TYR A 181 11.63 6.90 14.74
N ASP A 182 11.23 7.18 13.51
CA ASP A 182 12.14 7.54 12.43
C ASP A 182 12.16 9.06 12.22
N THR A 183 13.36 9.61 12.33
CA THR A 183 13.63 11.06 12.20
C THR A 183 13.26 11.64 10.83
N THR A 184 13.05 10.79 9.82
CA THR A 184 12.55 11.17 8.50
C THR A 184 11.02 11.12 8.43
N ASP A 185 10.33 11.52 9.50
CA ASP A 185 8.88 11.73 9.58
C ASP A 185 8.06 10.48 9.22
N HIS A 186 8.39 9.37 9.89
CA HIS A 186 7.55 8.17 9.91
C HIS A 186 7.69 7.46 11.26
N VAL A 187 6.68 6.66 11.61
CA VAL A 187 6.67 5.88 12.85
C VAL A 187 5.94 4.56 12.62
N TRP A 188 6.31 3.54 13.36
CA TRP A 188 5.73 2.19 13.28
C TRP A 188 5.96 1.43 14.59
N THR A 189 5.68 0.13 14.60
CA THR A 189 5.78 -0.73 15.78
C THR A 189 6.75 -1.88 15.54
N GLU A 190 7.47 -2.32 16.56
CA GLU A 190 8.08 -3.66 16.59
C GLU A 190 7.40 -4.52 17.63
N VAL A 191 7.26 -5.81 17.35
CA VAL A 191 6.72 -6.80 18.28
C VAL A 191 7.69 -7.97 18.39
N TYR A 192 8.05 -8.37 19.60
CA TYR A 192 8.94 -9.52 19.82
C TYR A 192 8.18 -10.83 19.63
N SER A 193 8.64 -11.67 18.72
CA SER A 193 8.15 -13.04 18.56
C SER A 193 8.97 -13.97 19.44
N GLU A 194 8.32 -14.60 20.42
CA GLU A 194 8.98 -15.57 21.29
C GLU A 194 9.38 -16.85 20.54
N ASN A 195 8.57 -17.26 19.56
CA ASN A 195 8.84 -18.41 18.70
C ASN A 195 10.07 -18.17 17.81
N GLN A 196 10.14 -17.01 17.16
CA GLN A 196 11.26 -16.67 16.27
C GLN A 196 12.46 -16.05 17.00
N ARG A 197 12.31 -15.73 18.30
CA ARG A 197 13.33 -15.13 19.17
C ARG A 197 13.94 -13.85 18.58
N ARG A 198 13.10 -12.98 18.01
CA ARG A 198 13.52 -11.72 17.39
C ARG A 198 12.37 -10.71 17.34
N TRP A 199 12.73 -9.45 17.15
CA TRP A 199 11.78 -8.38 16.88
C TRP A 199 11.28 -8.42 15.43
N LEU A 200 9.96 -8.36 15.28
CA LEU A 200 9.27 -8.28 14.00
C LEU A 200 8.84 -6.83 13.76
N HIS A 201 9.23 -6.29 12.61
CA HIS A 201 8.71 -5.02 12.13
C HIS A 201 7.19 -5.13 11.88
N CYS A 202 6.42 -4.14 12.31
CA CYS A 202 4.98 -4.04 12.10
C CYS A 202 4.59 -2.61 11.72
N ASP A 203 4.13 -2.40 10.47
CA ASP A 203 3.57 -1.14 10.02
C ASP A 203 2.06 -1.25 9.87
N SER A 204 1.33 -0.70 10.83
CA SER A 204 -0.13 -0.75 10.88
C SER A 204 -0.80 0.11 9.81
N CYS A 205 -0.10 1.11 9.24
CA CYS A 205 -0.63 1.92 8.14
C CYS A 205 -0.66 1.15 6.83
N GLU A 206 0.24 0.18 6.68
CA GLU A 206 0.46 -0.57 5.45
C GLU A 206 0.02 -2.04 5.57
N ASN A 207 -0.41 -2.49 6.77
CA ASN A 207 -0.69 -3.90 7.06
C ASN A 207 0.51 -4.80 6.71
N LEU A 208 1.72 -4.34 7.05
CA LEU A 208 2.96 -5.05 6.77
C LEU A 208 3.57 -5.60 8.06
N CYS A 209 3.93 -6.88 8.03
CA CYS A 209 4.71 -7.54 9.06
C CYS A 209 6.04 -8.03 8.47
N ASP A 210 7.11 -7.94 9.26
CA ASP A 210 8.43 -8.47 8.96
C ASP A 210 8.99 -8.05 7.58
N SER A 211 8.80 -6.78 7.23
CA SER A 211 9.26 -6.15 5.98
C SER A 211 10.05 -4.87 6.27
N PRO A 212 11.13 -4.93 7.09
CA PRO A 212 11.86 -3.74 7.53
C PRO A 212 12.50 -2.92 6.41
N LEU A 213 12.86 -3.51 5.27
CA LEU A 213 13.49 -2.76 4.17
C LEU A 213 12.49 -1.99 3.30
N ILE A 214 11.19 -2.04 3.60
CA ILE A 214 10.15 -1.29 2.88
C ILE A 214 10.47 0.21 2.78
N TYR A 215 11.07 0.78 3.82
CA TYR A 215 11.36 2.21 3.87
C TYR A 215 12.54 2.61 2.99
N GLU A 216 13.68 1.90 3.10
CA GLU A 216 14.88 2.22 2.32
C GLU A 216 14.77 1.73 0.87
N LYS A 217 14.21 0.53 0.62
CA LYS A 217 14.15 -0.07 -0.71
C LYS A 217 12.87 0.27 -1.46
N GLY A 218 11.72 0.14 -0.80
CA GLY A 218 10.42 0.45 -1.40
C GLY A 218 10.18 1.95 -1.49
N TRP A 219 10.26 2.66 -0.37
CA TRP A 219 9.98 4.10 -0.31
C TRP A 219 11.20 4.97 -0.59
N LYS A 220 12.37 4.37 -0.84
CA LYS A 220 13.62 5.08 -1.16
C LYS A 220 13.99 6.15 -0.13
N LYS A 221 13.64 5.92 1.14
CA LYS A 221 13.93 6.87 2.21
C LYS A 221 15.40 6.83 2.59
N ASP A 222 15.99 8.01 2.66
CA ASP A 222 17.33 8.23 3.21
C ASP A 222 17.29 8.27 4.75
N LEU A 223 17.08 7.11 5.37
CA LEU A 223 17.02 6.96 6.82
C LEU A 223 18.35 7.38 7.50
N SER A 224 18.25 7.89 8.73
CA SER A 224 19.40 8.31 9.56
C SER A 224 19.32 7.79 11.00
N TYR A 225 18.20 8.03 11.69
CA TYR A 225 17.92 7.45 13.01
C TYR A 225 16.52 6.84 13.06
N CYS A 226 16.45 5.56 13.42
CA CYS A 226 15.24 4.84 13.81
C CYS A 226 15.41 4.35 15.24
N ILE A 227 14.68 4.95 16.19
CA ILE A 227 14.86 4.69 17.62
C ILE A 227 13.64 3.97 18.17
N ALA A 228 13.87 2.84 18.82
CA ALA A 228 12.85 2.01 19.43
C ALA A 228 12.63 2.41 20.88
N PHE A 229 11.38 2.67 21.26
CA PHE A 229 10.95 2.99 22.62
C PHE A 229 10.03 1.89 23.16
N ALA A 230 10.44 1.22 24.23
CA ALA A 230 9.64 0.25 24.98
C ALA A 230 9.38 0.74 26.41
N LYS A 231 8.60 -0.02 27.18
CA LYS A 231 8.30 0.25 28.59
C LYS A 231 9.56 0.27 29.48
N ASP A 232 10.58 -0.50 29.14
CA ASP A 232 11.74 -0.81 29.99
C ASP A 232 13.09 -0.63 29.29
N HIS A 233 13.08 -0.26 28.00
CA HIS A 233 14.31 0.05 27.27
C HIS A 233 14.09 0.96 26.06
N ILE A 234 15.21 1.53 25.59
CA ILE A 234 15.37 2.27 24.35
C ILE A 234 16.56 1.69 23.59
N GLU A 235 16.42 1.55 22.26
CA GLU A 235 17.47 1.01 21.40
C GLU A 235 17.57 1.78 20.07
N ASP A 236 18.79 1.92 19.56
CA ASP A 236 18.99 2.33 18.17
C ASP A 236 18.82 1.12 17.25
N VAL A 237 17.70 1.11 16.52
CA VAL A 237 17.33 0.03 15.60
C VAL A 237 17.53 0.42 14.14
N THR A 238 18.17 1.56 13.87
CA THR A 238 18.43 2.08 12.50
C THR A 238 18.96 0.99 11.60
N TRP A 239 19.94 0.23 12.09
CA TRP A 239 20.63 -0.80 11.35
C TRP A 239 19.74 -1.93 10.89
N ARG A 240 18.54 -2.14 11.46
CA ARG A 240 17.55 -3.10 10.95
C ARG A 240 16.89 -2.62 9.65
N TYR A 241 16.72 -1.32 9.50
CA TYR A 241 15.93 -0.68 8.43
C TYR A 241 16.76 -0.19 7.24
N VAL A 242 18.08 -0.31 7.30
CA VAL A 242 19.00 0.11 6.23
C VAL A 242 19.88 -1.05 5.76
N THR A 243 20.39 -0.93 4.54
CA THR A 243 21.42 -1.80 3.95
C THR A 243 22.70 -1.02 3.63
N HIS A 244 22.61 0.30 3.43
CA HIS A 244 23.75 1.15 3.06
C HIS A 244 24.38 1.82 4.29
N PHE A 245 25.05 1.05 5.15
CA PHE A 245 25.49 1.53 6.47
C PHE A 245 26.41 2.75 6.39
N LYS A 246 27.36 2.76 5.46
CA LYS A 246 28.30 3.87 5.26
C LYS A 246 27.57 5.16 4.91
N GLN A 247 26.59 5.10 4.01
CA GLN A 247 25.77 6.24 3.60
C GLN A 247 24.89 6.72 4.75
N THR A 248 24.31 5.80 5.53
CA THR A 248 23.52 6.13 6.72
C THR A 248 24.34 6.85 7.78
N ILE A 249 25.58 6.43 8.04
CA ILE A 249 26.49 7.12 8.98
C ILE A 249 26.75 8.57 8.54
N LEU A 250 26.92 8.83 7.24
CA LEU A 250 27.15 10.19 6.72
C LEU A 250 25.96 11.14 6.93
N ARG A 251 24.75 10.59 7.10
CA ARG A 251 23.53 11.37 7.40
C ARG A 251 23.32 11.61 8.90
N ARG A 252 24.10 10.95 9.76
CA ARG A 252 24.00 11.08 11.22
C ARG A 252 24.92 12.21 11.70
N ASN A 253 24.32 13.15 12.42
CA ASN A 253 24.91 14.38 12.93
C ASN A 253 25.14 14.39 14.46
N ILE A 254 24.82 13.30 15.15
CA ILE A 254 25.05 13.12 16.58
C ILE A 254 26.34 12.31 16.75
N ASN A 255 27.18 12.68 17.74
CA ASN A 255 28.34 11.87 18.09
C ASN A 255 27.91 10.50 18.64
N GLU A 256 28.25 9.42 17.92
CA GLU A 256 27.80 8.05 18.24
C GLU A 256 28.19 7.58 19.65
N ASN A 257 29.35 7.98 20.17
CA ASN A 257 29.78 7.58 21.52
C ASN A 257 28.93 8.28 22.60
N ILE A 258 28.65 9.57 22.41
CA ILE A 258 27.75 10.32 23.30
C ILE A 258 26.32 9.75 23.17
N PHE A 259 25.88 9.45 21.95
CA PHE A 259 24.56 8.85 21.70
C PHE A 259 24.36 7.53 22.44
N ALA A 260 25.29 6.59 22.26
CA ALA A 260 25.25 5.30 22.93
C ALA A 260 25.26 5.44 24.46
N LYS A 261 26.06 6.37 25.00
CA LYS A 261 26.06 6.70 26.44
C LYS A 261 24.72 7.25 26.90
N THR A 262 24.09 8.15 26.14
CA THR A 262 22.77 8.69 26.46
C THR A 262 21.70 7.60 26.46
N LEU A 263 21.66 6.73 25.45
CA LEU A 263 20.74 5.58 25.43
C LEU A 263 20.99 4.65 26.62
N SER A 264 22.24 4.39 26.97
CA SER A 264 22.60 3.59 28.15
C SER A 264 22.12 4.24 29.46
N GLN A 265 22.22 5.55 29.61
CA GLN A 265 21.73 6.27 30.79
C GLN A 265 20.21 6.23 30.89
N ILE A 266 19.51 6.37 29.76
CA ILE A 266 18.04 6.23 29.70
C ILE A 266 17.65 4.81 30.12
N ASN A 267 18.30 3.79 29.55
CA ASN A 267 18.07 2.39 29.92
C ASN A 267 18.32 2.11 31.40
N GLN A 268 19.38 2.66 31.99
CA GLN A 268 19.63 2.53 33.42
C GLN A 268 18.48 3.08 34.27
N GLN A 269 17.91 4.24 33.89
CA GLN A 269 16.76 4.82 34.57
C GLN A 269 15.49 3.97 34.39
N LEU A 270 15.21 3.52 33.17
CA LEU A 270 14.05 2.67 32.86
C LEU A 270 14.07 1.34 33.62
N GLN A 271 15.26 0.84 33.93
CA GLN A 271 15.45 -0.48 34.54
C GLN A 271 15.74 -0.41 36.04
N LEU A 272 15.68 0.77 36.67
CA LEU A 272 16.03 0.92 38.10
C LEU A 272 15.23 -0.03 39.00
N GLN A 273 13.93 -0.11 38.78
CA GLN A 273 13.01 -0.88 39.63
C GLN A 273 12.84 -2.34 39.21
N LEU A 274 13.47 -2.77 38.11
CA LEU A 274 13.40 -4.15 37.65
C LEU A 274 14.27 -5.07 38.49
N ASN A 275 13.80 -6.30 38.67
CA ASN A 275 14.56 -7.34 39.34
C ASN A 275 15.68 -7.90 38.43
N GLN A 276 16.58 -8.70 39.00
CA GLN A 276 17.74 -9.19 38.26
C GLN A 276 17.35 -10.15 37.12
N GLN A 277 16.28 -10.93 37.27
CA GLN A 277 15.83 -11.86 36.24
C GLN A 277 15.28 -11.10 35.01
N GLU A 278 14.49 -10.05 35.23
CA GLU A 278 13.99 -9.17 34.18
C GLU A 278 15.13 -8.47 33.43
N LYS A 279 16.09 -7.90 34.19
CA LYS A 279 17.30 -7.29 33.62
C LYS A 279 18.08 -8.27 32.75
N ASN A 280 18.27 -9.50 33.23
CA ASN A 280 18.98 -10.53 32.47
C ASN A 280 18.23 -10.92 31.19
N LYS A 281 16.89 -11.00 31.22
CA LYS A 281 16.05 -11.27 30.05
C LYS A 281 16.23 -10.16 28.99
N ILE A 282 16.15 -8.89 29.40
CA ILE A 282 16.32 -7.73 28.51
C ILE A 282 17.72 -7.74 27.88
N ILE A 283 18.78 -7.97 28.67
CA ILE A 283 20.15 -8.02 28.17
C ILE A 283 20.32 -9.16 27.15
N SER A 284 19.79 -10.35 27.43
CA SER A 284 19.86 -11.50 26.52
C SER A 284 19.21 -11.21 25.16
N ILE A 285 17.99 -10.66 25.17
CA ILE A 285 17.28 -10.26 23.96
C ILE A 285 18.06 -9.17 23.22
N ARG A 286 18.57 -8.16 23.94
CA ARG A 286 19.33 -7.05 23.36
C ARG A 286 20.59 -7.52 22.63
N ILE A 287 21.32 -8.48 23.20
CA ILE A 287 22.52 -9.04 22.56
C ILE A 287 22.15 -9.73 21.24
N GLN A 288 21.10 -10.57 21.25
CA GLN A 288 20.61 -11.22 20.03
C GLN A 288 20.21 -10.19 18.97
N ASP A 289 19.54 -9.12 19.41
CA ASP A 289 19.08 -8.05 18.54
C ASP A 289 20.24 -7.31 17.87
N ILE A 290 21.25 -6.90 18.66
CA ILE A 290 22.46 -6.25 18.16
C ILE A 290 23.18 -7.16 17.16
N VAL A 291 23.37 -8.44 17.48
CA VAL A 291 24.04 -9.39 16.58
C VAL A 291 23.30 -9.52 15.25
N SER A 292 21.96 -9.55 15.27
CA SER A 292 21.15 -9.60 14.05
C SER A 292 21.36 -8.36 13.15
N MET A 293 21.64 -7.21 13.75
CA MET A 293 21.81 -5.93 13.07
C MET A 293 23.23 -5.70 12.54
N LEU A 294 24.22 -6.52 12.91
CA LEU A 294 25.60 -6.39 12.41
C LEU A 294 25.79 -6.85 10.96
N HIS A 295 24.83 -7.61 10.42
CA HIS A 295 24.92 -8.13 9.06
C HIS A 295 24.41 -7.09 8.05
N GLU A 296 25.34 -6.51 7.26
CA GLU A 296 25.03 -5.53 6.21
C GLU A 296 24.25 -6.14 5.04
N GLU A 297 24.56 -7.40 4.69
CA GLU A 297 23.92 -8.12 3.59
C GLU A 297 22.55 -8.66 4.02
N LYS A 298 21.50 -7.93 3.66
CA LYS A 298 20.11 -8.35 3.83
C LYS A 298 19.47 -8.61 2.49
N LEU A 299 18.83 -9.75 2.37
CA LEU A 299 18.00 -10.08 1.22
C LEU A 299 16.71 -9.26 1.30
N THR A 300 16.49 -8.40 0.32
CA THR A 300 15.21 -7.69 0.17
C THR A 300 14.13 -8.66 -0.26
N LYS A 301 13.01 -8.68 0.45
CA LYS A 301 11.81 -9.46 0.11
C LYS A 301 10.99 -8.72 -0.96
N GLU A 302 10.21 -9.44 -1.76
CA GLU A 302 9.28 -8.80 -2.72
C GLU A 302 8.31 -7.84 -2.03
N SER A 303 7.85 -8.16 -0.82
CA SER A 303 6.96 -7.29 -0.04
C SER A 303 7.59 -5.92 0.28
N GLU A 304 8.92 -5.81 0.29
CA GLU A 304 9.69 -4.61 0.64
C GLU A 304 10.01 -3.71 -0.57
N LEU A 305 9.64 -4.13 -1.78
CA LEU A 305 9.94 -3.40 -3.02
C LEU A 305 8.80 -2.46 -3.46
N HIS A 306 7.72 -2.37 -2.69
CA HIS A 306 6.56 -1.56 -3.04
C HIS A 306 6.62 -0.14 -2.42
N GLY A 307 6.13 0.85 -3.16
CA GLY A 307 6.00 2.23 -2.66
C GLY A 307 4.92 2.41 -1.59
N ARG A 308 4.87 3.59 -0.96
CA ARG A 308 3.96 3.91 0.14
C ARG A 308 2.48 3.83 -0.29
N GLN A 309 1.67 3.06 0.45
CA GLN A 309 0.23 2.97 0.20
C GLN A 309 -0.52 4.14 0.85
N SER A 310 -0.22 4.46 2.11
CA SER A 310 -0.89 5.53 2.88
C SER A 310 -0.45 6.96 2.52
N GLY A 311 -1.28 7.96 2.82
CA GLY A 311 -0.99 9.37 2.54
C GLY A 311 -1.41 9.86 1.15
N SER A 312 -1.53 11.18 1.00
CA SER A 312 -1.95 11.80 -0.26
C SER A 312 -0.91 11.59 -1.37
N LEU A 313 -1.38 11.56 -2.62
CA LEU A 313 -0.48 11.39 -3.77
C LEU A 313 0.55 12.53 -3.87
N ALA A 314 0.16 13.77 -3.59
CA ALA A 314 1.06 14.91 -3.59
C ALA A 314 2.16 14.79 -2.53
N TRP A 315 1.81 14.32 -1.33
CA TRP A 315 2.77 14.05 -0.26
C TRP A 315 3.77 12.95 -0.63
N LYS A 316 3.28 11.86 -1.23
CA LYS A 316 4.11 10.74 -1.69
C LYS A 316 5.07 11.14 -2.83
N LEU A 317 4.57 11.88 -3.83
CA LEU A 317 5.36 12.36 -4.97
C LEU A 317 6.43 13.38 -4.53
N ALA A 318 6.09 14.30 -3.62
CA ALA A 318 7.04 15.30 -3.13
C ALA A 318 8.24 14.70 -2.39
N ARG A 319 8.09 13.48 -1.85
CA ARG A 319 9.12 12.79 -1.06
C ARG A 319 9.83 11.67 -1.84
N GLY A 320 9.46 11.42 -3.09
CA GLY A 320 10.02 10.33 -3.89
C GLY A 320 9.71 8.93 -3.33
N GLU A 321 8.74 8.83 -2.42
CA GLU A 321 8.33 7.60 -1.70
C GLU A 321 7.35 6.73 -2.51
N THR A 322 7.29 7.02 -3.81
CA THR A 322 6.55 6.30 -4.83
C THR A 322 7.43 6.35 -6.06
N ASP A 323 7.58 5.22 -6.74
CA ASP A 323 8.23 5.21 -8.04
C ASP A 323 7.56 6.26 -8.93
N GLN A 324 8.34 7.09 -9.62
CA GLN A 324 7.86 7.90 -10.76
C GLN A 324 7.38 7.03 -11.94
N GLN A 325 6.94 5.80 -11.68
CA GLN A 325 6.51 4.79 -12.61
C GLN A 325 5.27 4.13 -12.03
N ASP A 326 4.11 4.78 -12.19
CA ASP A 326 2.82 4.05 -12.21
C ASP A 326 2.70 3.18 -13.50
N ASP A 327 3.75 3.13 -14.33
CA ASP A 327 3.83 2.22 -15.46
C ASP A 327 4.13 0.81 -14.96
N ILE A 328 3.07 0.05 -14.71
CA ILE A 328 3.16 -1.39 -14.54
C ILE A 328 3.49 -1.96 -15.92
N THR A 329 4.75 -2.30 -16.17
CA THR A 329 5.15 -3.14 -17.30
C THR A 329 5.03 -4.60 -16.87
N ASN A 330 3.80 -5.13 -16.83
CA ASN A 330 3.61 -6.57 -16.65
C ASN A 330 4.31 -7.35 -17.77
N GLY A 331 4.58 -6.70 -18.91
CA GLY A 331 5.42 -7.22 -19.98
C GLY A 331 4.83 -8.48 -20.60
N PHE A 332 3.54 -8.74 -20.37
CA PHE A 332 2.90 -9.95 -20.85
C PHE A 332 2.82 -9.89 -22.38
N VAL A 333 3.37 -10.93 -23.01
CA VAL A 333 3.43 -11.04 -24.47
C VAL A 333 2.64 -12.25 -24.92
N TYR A 334 1.60 -12.02 -25.71
CA TYR A 334 0.87 -13.09 -26.38
C TYR A 334 1.70 -13.63 -27.54
N SER A 335 2.44 -14.69 -27.25
CA SER A 335 3.25 -15.39 -28.25
C SER A 335 2.39 -16.39 -29.02
N ILE A 336 2.21 -16.17 -30.32
CA ILE A 336 1.40 -17.01 -31.20
C ILE A 336 2.04 -18.40 -31.34
N ASN A 337 1.22 -19.46 -31.25
CA ASN A 337 1.67 -20.84 -31.37
C ASN A 337 1.42 -21.41 -32.78
N ASN A 338 1.95 -22.62 -33.06
CA ASN A 338 1.80 -23.26 -34.37
C ASN A 338 0.34 -23.56 -34.73
N GLU A 339 -0.46 -23.99 -33.76
CA GLU A 339 -1.88 -24.32 -33.97
C GLU A 339 -2.68 -23.08 -34.41
N GLU A 340 -2.43 -21.91 -33.82
CA GLU A 340 -3.04 -20.64 -34.21
C GLU A 340 -2.60 -20.18 -35.59
N CYS A 341 -1.33 -20.41 -35.95
CA CYS A 341 -0.82 -20.15 -37.29
C CYS A 341 -1.48 -21.05 -38.34
N GLU A 342 -1.74 -22.31 -38.00
CA GLU A 342 -2.44 -23.27 -38.88
C GLU A 342 -3.94 -22.97 -39.00
N LYS A 343 -4.60 -22.60 -37.90
CA LYS A 343 -6.01 -22.16 -37.89
C LYS A 343 -6.21 -20.81 -38.56
N GLY A 344 -5.14 -20.01 -38.67
CA GLY A 344 -5.14 -18.72 -39.35
C GLY A 344 -5.68 -17.56 -38.53
N PHE A 345 -5.79 -17.68 -37.19
CA PHE A 345 -6.19 -16.57 -36.34
C PHE A 345 -5.78 -16.76 -34.86
N ILE A 346 -5.78 -15.65 -34.12
CA ILE A 346 -5.76 -15.59 -32.66
C ILE A 346 -6.86 -14.65 -32.18
N SER A 347 -7.57 -15.05 -31.13
CA SER A 347 -8.61 -14.28 -30.47
C SER A 347 -8.26 -14.14 -28.99
N ILE A 348 -8.20 -12.91 -28.50
CA ILE A 348 -7.99 -12.58 -27.10
C ILE A 348 -9.21 -11.84 -26.60
N GLU A 349 -9.84 -12.35 -25.55
CA GLU A 349 -11.02 -11.76 -24.94
C GLU A 349 -10.79 -11.49 -23.46
N TYR A 350 -11.35 -10.40 -22.93
CA TYR A 350 -11.34 -10.11 -21.50
C TYR A 350 -12.75 -9.82 -21.00
N ASN A 351 -13.14 -10.56 -19.96
CA ASN A 351 -14.42 -10.45 -19.28
C ASN A 351 -14.21 -9.72 -17.94
N SER A 352 -14.82 -8.53 -17.80
CA SER A 352 -14.65 -7.69 -16.63
C SER A 352 -15.37 -8.21 -15.39
N ILE A 353 -16.48 -8.95 -15.52
CA ILE A 353 -17.21 -9.55 -14.40
C ILE A 353 -16.38 -10.66 -13.77
N LEU A 354 -15.95 -11.61 -14.59
CA LEU A 354 -15.15 -12.75 -14.16
C LEU A 354 -13.72 -12.35 -13.79
N ASP A 355 -13.27 -11.20 -14.29
CA ASP A 355 -11.89 -10.71 -14.15
C ASP A 355 -10.87 -11.66 -14.81
N LYS A 356 -11.25 -12.19 -15.98
CA LYS A 356 -10.55 -13.30 -16.66
C LYS A 356 -10.33 -13.03 -18.14
N TYR A 357 -9.24 -13.60 -18.65
CA TYR A 357 -8.92 -13.61 -20.07
C TYR A 357 -9.22 -14.97 -20.70
N PHE A 358 -9.66 -14.93 -21.95
CA PHE A 358 -9.86 -16.09 -22.79
C PHE A 358 -9.00 -15.95 -24.05
N ARG A 359 -8.38 -17.05 -24.46
CA ARG A 359 -7.61 -17.15 -25.70
C ARG A 359 -8.23 -18.21 -26.58
N ASN A 360 -8.75 -17.80 -27.74
CA ASN A 360 -9.52 -18.65 -28.66
C ASN A 360 -10.68 -19.39 -27.96
N GLY A 361 -11.36 -18.72 -27.02
CA GLY A 361 -12.47 -19.26 -26.23
C GLY A 361 -12.05 -20.15 -25.04
N ILE A 362 -10.74 -20.35 -24.81
CA ILE A 362 -10.23 -21.14 -23.69
C ILE A 362 -9.74 -20.18 -22.59
N GLU A 363 -10.16 -20.39 -21.35
CA GLU A 363 -9.70 -19.60 -20.20
C GLU A 363 -8.18 -19.71 -20.02
N GLU A 364 -7.49 -18.57 -19.92
CA GLU A 364 -6.06 -18.51 -19.64
C GLU A 364 -5.80 -18.68 -18.12
N ASN A 365 -5.00 -19.69 -17.74
CA ASN A 365 -4.46 -20.05 -16.40
C ASN A 365 -4.83 -19.21 -15.16
N LYS A 366 -5.15 -19.90 -14.03
CA LYS A 366 -5.52 -19.45 -12.66
C LYS A 366 -4.56 -18.48 -11.91
N LYS A 367 -4.16 -17.35 -12.51
CA LYS A 367 -3.80 -16.16 -11.72
C LYS A 367 -4.87 -15.11 -11.99
N ASP A 368 -5.46 -14.60 -10.92
CA ASP A 368 -6.74 -13.89 -10.97
C ASP A 368 -6.51 -12.38 -11.19
N GLY A 369 -6.92 -11.86 -12.36
CA GLY A 369 -7.13 -10.42 -12.55
C GLY A 369 -6.80 -9.84 -13.94
N TRP A 370 -7.47 -8.74 -14.28
CA TRP A 370 -7.31 -7.98 -15.53
C TRP A 370 -5.88 -7.54 -15.83
N ILE A 371 -5.06 -7.37 -14.81
CA ILE A 371 -3.70 -6.86 -14.94
C ILE A 371 -2.75 -7.94 -15.46
N ASP A 372 -2.97 -9.22 -15.15
CA ASP A 372 -1.99 -10.29 -15.37
C ASP A 372 -1.63 -10.54 -16.84
N LYS A 373 -2.49 -10.12 -17.76
CA LYS A 373 -2.31 -10.33 -19.20
C LYS A 373 -2.14 -9.04 -20.01
N VAL A 374 -1.92 -7.91 -19.34
CA VAL A 374 -1.57 -6.66 -20.04
C VAL A 374 -0.06 -6.58 -20.28
N TYR A 375 0.32 -5.97 -21.40
CA TYR A 375 1.71 -5.65 -21.69
C TYR A 375 2.18 -4.48 -20.82
N SER A 376 1.38 -3.42 -20.76
CA SER A 376 1.58 -2.34 -19.80
C SER A 376 0.26 -1.73 -19.34
N SER A 377 0.25 -1.20 -18.13
CA SER A 377 -0.86 -0.42 -17.60
C SER A 377 -0.34 0.72 -16.74
N SER A 378 -0.95 1.89 -16.88
CA SER A 378 -0.66 3.09 -16.11
C SER A 378 -1.96 3.74 -15.69
N ASN A 379 -2.11 4.04 -14.40
CA ASN A 379 -3.28 4.77 -13.89
C ASN A 379 -4.65 4.11 -14.20
N ILE A 380 -4.72 2.78 -14.27
CA ILE A 380 -5.97 2.02 -14.45
C ILE A 380 -6.32 1.24 -13.17
N GLN A 381 -7.61 1.09 -12.91
CA GLN A 381 -8.16 0.25 -11.85
C GLN A 381 -9.42 -0.48 -12.32
N ARG A 382 -9.69 -1.65 -11.75
CA ARG A 382 -10.99 -2.33 -11.84
C ARG A 382 -11.88 -1.88 -10.69
N LYS A 383 -13.15 -1.59 -10.98
CA LYS A 383 -14.14 -1.17 -9.99
C LYS A 383 -15.33 -2.11 -10.00
N ILE A 384 -15.77 -2.48 -8.80
CA ILE A 384 -16.98 -3.24 -8.54
C ILE A 384 -17.87 -2.36 -7.67
N GLU A 385 -18.97 -1.87 -8.24
CA GLU A 385 -19.96 -1.07 -7.54
C GLU A 385 -21.10 -1.95 -7.06
N LYS A 386 -21.21 -2.12 -5.74
CA LYS A 386 -22.27 -2.94 -5.13
C LYS A 386 -23.63 -2.26 -5.24
N ASP A 387 -23.68 -0.94 -5.12
CA ASP A 387 -24.92 -0.16 -5.14
C ASP A 387 -25.56 -0.12 -6.54
N TRP A 388 -24.73 0.03 -7.58
CA TRP A 388 -25.17 0.08 -8.98
C TRP A 388 -25.11 -1.27 -9.68
N LYS A 389 -24.58 -2.29 -9.01
CA LYS A 389 -24.36 -3.64 -9.54
C LYS A 389 -23.61 -3.64 -10.88
N MET A 390 -22.53 -2.87 -10.95
CA MET A 390 -21.74 -2.67 -12.17
C MET A 390 -20.27 -2.99 -11.94
N VAL A 391 -19.63 -3.51 -12.99
CA VAL A 391 -18.19 -3.76 -13.03
C VAL A 391 -17.59 -3.16 -14.30
N TYR A 392 -16.44 -2.51 -14.17
CA TYR A 392 -15.75 -1.85 -15.27
C TYR A 392 -14.28 -1.55 -14.93
N LEU A 393 -13.47 -1.20 -15.95
CA LEU A 393 -12.17 -0.58 -15.75
C LEU A 393 -12.26 0.94 -15.92
N SER A 394 -11.53 1.68 -15.09
CA SER A 394 -11.54 3.14 -15.10
C SER A 394 -10.19 3.71 -14.66
N ARG A 395 -10.04 5.04 -14.68
CA ARG A 395 -8.82 5.69 -14.20
C ARG A 395 -8.69 5.55 -12.69
N LYS A 396 -7.46 5.45 -12.18
CA LYS A 396 -7.17 5.39 -10.74
C LYS A 396 -7.01 6.77 -10.10
N LYS A 397 -6.34 7.69 -10.81
CA LYS A 397 -5.96 9.05 -10.41
C LYS A 397 -6.62 10.05 -11.36
N LEU A 398 -7.07 11.17 -10.79
CA LEU A 398 -7.63 12.32 -11.49
C LEU A 398 -6.52 13.14 -12.16
N ASN A 399 -6.82 13.85 -13.25
CA ASN A 399 -5.93 14.73 -14.02
C ASN A 399 -4.80 14.03 -14.80
N ASN A 400 -4.70 12.70 -14.74
CA ASN A 400 -3.77 11.92 -15.56
C ASN A 400 -4.54 11.00 -16.51
N ASN A 401 -3.93 10.67 -17.64
CA ASN A 401 -4.48 9.65 -18.53
C ASN A 401 -4.39 8.28 -17.87
N GLY A 402 -5.39 7.43 -18.09
CA GLY A 402 -5.28 6.00 -17.87
C GLY A 402 -4.79 5.35 -19.15
N ILE A 403 -3.79 4.48 -19.10
CA ILE A 403 -3.25 3.79 -20.27
C ILE A 403 -3.24 2.29 -19.99
N ILE A 404 -3.70 1.48 -20.94
CA ILE A 404 -3.61 0.03 -20.89
C ILE A 404 -3.23 -0.48 -22.28
N SER A 405 -2.34 -1.46 -22.35
CA SER A 405 -1.90 -2.02 -23.63
C SER A 405 -1.72 -3.53 -23.59
N TRP A 406 -1.87 -4.15 -24.76
CA TRP A 406 -1.64 -5.57 -25.02
C TRP A 406 -0.67 -5.72 -26.18
N PHE A 407 0.25 -6.68 -26.07
CA PHE A 407 1.28 -6.93 -27.05
C PHE A 407 1.22 -8.37 -27.54
N ILE A 408 1.13 -8.54 -28.85
CA ILE A 408 0.98 -9.83 -29.53
C ILE A 408 2.12 -9.97 -30.52
N GLN A 409 2.81 -11.10 -30.53
CA GLN A 409 3.88 -11.37 -31.49
C GLN A 409 3.93 -12.85 -31.90
N PHE A 410 4.49 -13.14 -33.07
CA PHE A 410 4.91 -14.51 -33.41
C PHE A 410 6.14 -14.90 -32.59
N LYS A 411 6.35 -16.20 -32.33
CA LYS A 411 7.68 -16.64 -31.87
C LYS A 411 8.64 -16.61 -33.06
N SER A 412 9.94 -16.56 -32.76
CA SER A 412 11.00 -16.37 -33.75
C SER A 412 10.97 -17.41 -34.90
N GLU A 413 10.47 -18.62 -34.63
CA GLU A 413 10.35 -19.69 -35.62
C GLU A 413 9.21 -19.44 -36.64
N GLN A 414 8.07 -18.92 -36.19
CA GLN A 414 6.88 -18.67 -37.04
C GLN A 414 6.97 -17.32 -37.74
N GLU A 415 7.72 -16.37 -37.19
CA GLU A 415 7.89 -15.00 -37.70
C GLU A 415 8.36 -14.96 -39.16
N GLN A 416 9.14 -15.95 -39.59
CA GLN A 416 9.64 -16.04 -40.96
C GLN A 416 8.57 -16.45 -41.98
N PHE A 417 7.54 -17.18 -41.53
CA PHE A 417 6.56 -17.83 -42.41
C PHE A 417 5.17 -17.20 -42.34
N TYR A 418 4.85 -16.49 -41.27
CA TYR A 418 3.51 -15.96 -41.00
C TYR A 418 3.52 -14.46 -40.74
N GLN A 419 2.40 -13.81 -41.04
CA GLN A 419 2.16 -12.40 -40.78
C GLN A 419 0.70 -12.14 -40.42
N PHE A 420 0.45 -11.01 -39.76
CA PHE A 420 -0.91 -10.53 -39.57
C PHE A 420 -1.47 -9.96 -40.89
N HIS A 421 -2.74 -10.27 -41.17
CA HIS A 421 -3.46 -9.78 -42.35
C HIS A 421 -4.60 -8.81 -41.98
N ARG A 422 -5.40 -9.17 -40.97
CA ARG A 422 -6.56 -8.40 -40.54
C ARG A 422 -6.63 -8.37 -39.03
N ILE A 423 -6.92 -7.21 -38.44
CA ILE A 423 -7.04 -7.03 -37.00
C ILE A 423 -8.41 -6.42 -36.72
N ASN A 424 -9.26 -7.13 -36.00
CA ASN A 424 -10.56 -6.69 -35.55
C ASN A 424 -10.54 -6.49 -34.04
N ILE A 425 -10.85 -5.29 -33.58
CA ILE A 425 -10.81 -4.91 -32.17
C ILE A 425 -12.19 -4.43 -31.75
N GLN A 426 -12.73 -5.04 -30.70
CA GLN A 426 -13.91 -4.57 -30.00
C GLN A 426 -13.46 -3.99 -28.65
N CYS A 427 -13.70 -2.70 -28.44
CA CYS A 427 -13.34 -1.98 -27.21
C CYS A 427 -14.56 -1.25 -26.64
N PRO A 428 -15.50 -1.97 -25.98
CA PRO A 428 -16.70 -1.37 -25.40
C PRO A 428 -16.33 -0.36 -24.33
N SER A 429 -16.89 0.83 -24.44
CA SER A 429 -16.63 1.92 -23.50
C SER A 429 -17.83 2.83 -23.30
N THR A 430 -17.94 3.42 -22.14
CA THR A 430 -18.98 4.40 -21.80
C THR A 430 -18.33 5.67 -21.25
N THR A 431 -18.73 6.82 -21.79
CA THR A 431 -18.29 8.15 -21.34
C THR A 431 -19.49 8.90 -20.77
N PHE A 432 -19.34 9.49 -19.58
CA PHE A 432 -20.41 10.19 -18.86
C PHE A 432 -20.22 11.71 -18.84
N ASP A 433 -19.26 12.23 -19.59
CA ASP A 433 -18.90 13.64 -19.64
C ASP A 433 -18.41 14.01 -21.05
N GLN A 434 -18.73 15.21 -21.51
CA GLN A 434 -18.38 15.70 -22.85
C GLN A 434 -16.88 15.94 -23.07
N TYR A 435 -16.11 16.07 -21.98
CA TYR A 435 -14.67 16.25 -21.99
C TYR A 435 -13.92 14.92 -21.85
N ALA A 436 -14.64 13.82 -21.61
CA ALA A 436 -14.09 12.49 -21.39
C ALA A 436 -14.03 11.69 -22.71
N GLN A 437 -12.88 11.07 -22.98
CA GLN A 437 -12.62 10.37 -24.24
C GLN A 437 -11.88 9.06 -24.03
N VAL A 438 -12.10 8.12 -24.95
CA VAL A 438 -11.36 6.86 -25.07
C VAL A 438 -10.64 6.86 -26.41
N ILE A 439 -9.31 6.95 -26.37
CA ILE A 439 -8.49 6.91 -27.58
C ILE A 439 -7.92 5.50 -27.69
N CYS A 440 -8.25 4.81 -28.77
CA CYS A 440 -7.71 3.50 -29.10
C CYS A 440 -6.61 3.67 -30.14
N GLN A 441 -5.45 3.08 -29.91
CA GLN A 441 -4.29 3.16 -30.79
C GLN A 441 -3.75 1.78 -31.14
N LEU A 442 -3.35 1.58 -32.39
CA LEU A 442 -2.75 0.34 -32.88
C LEU A 442 -1.36 0.61 -33.44
N GLN A 443 -0.39 -0.21 -33.06
CA GLN A 443 0.96 -0.20 -33.62
C GLN A 443 1.24 -1.55 -34.26
N ILE A 444 1.80 -1.56 -35.46
CA ILE A 444 2.19 -2.78 -36.18
C ILE A 444 3.70 -2.73 -36.41
N GLY A 445 4.43 -3.75 -35.95
CA GLY A 445 5.89 -3.73 -36.03
C GLY A 445 6.51 -2.58 -35.24
N ASP A 446 7.44 -1.86 -35.88
CA ASP A 446 8.05 -0.63 -35.37
C ASP A 446 7.40 0.65 -35.91
N GLN A 447 6.23 0.54 -36.52
CA GLN A 447 5.54 1.71 -37.08
C GLN A 447 5.06 2.65 -35.97
N GLN A 448 4.62 3.86 -36.34
CA GLN A 448 3.98 4.76 -35.40
C GLN A 448 2.59 4.22 -35.02
N PHE A 449 2.09 4.64 -33.84
CA PHE A 449 0.72 4.34 -33.43
C PHE A 449 -0.28 5.03 -34.35
N ILE A 450 -1.28 4.28 -34.79
CA ILE A 450 -2.41 4.72 -35.59
C ILE A 450 -3.61 4.87 -34.66
N ASP A 451 -4.24 6.05 -34.63
CA ASP A 451 -5.50 6.27 -33.91
C ASP A 451 -6.65 5.54 -34.62
N LEU A 452 -7.39 4.74 -33.85
CA LEU A 452 -8.54 4.00 -34.35
C LEU A 452 -9.81 4.86 -34.21
N PRO A 453 -10.62 5.03 -35.27
CA PRO A 453 -11.83 5.85 -35.23
C PRO A 453 -12.85 5.29 -34.22
N GLN A 454 -13.38 6.16 -33.37
CA GLN A 454 -14.51 5.84 -32.51
C GLN A 454 -15.81 5.78 -33.33
N ASN A 455 -16.16 4.60 -33.82
CA ASN A 455 -17.48 4.36 -34.41
C ASN A 455 -18.52 4.08 -33.31
N SER A 456 -19.81 4.31 -33.61
CA SER A 456 -20.94 4.11 -32.68
C SER A 456 -21.03 2.71 -32.06
N ASN A 457 -20.37 1.72 -32.66
CA ASN A 457 -20.40 0.32 -32.24
C ASN A 457 -19.14 -0.11 -31.46
N SER A 458 -18.21 0.80 -31.14
CA SER A 458 -16.96 0.52 -30.41
C SER A 458 -16.12 -0.63 -31.00
N SER A 459 -16.32 -0.94 -32.28
CA SER A 459 -15.62 -1.98 -33.03
C SER A 459 -14.87 -1.35 -34.20
N PHE A 460 -13.66 -1.84 -34.41
CA PHE A 460 -12.74 -1.34 -35.40
C PHE A 460 -12.09 -2.50 -36.15
N GLU A 461 -11.90 -2.31 -37.44
CA GLU A 461 -11.25 -3.26 -38.32
C GLU A 461 -10.09 -2.56 -39.06
N TYR A 462 -8.93 -3.20 -39.05
CA TYR A 462 -7.76 -2.81 -39.83
C TYR A 462 -7.32 -3.95 -40.73
N ILE A 463 -7.21 -3.66 -42.03
CA ILE A 463 -6.64 -4.58 -43.02
C ILE A 463 -5.23 -4.11 -43.32
N ILE A 464 -4.27 -5.01 -43.18
CA ILE A 464 -2.85 -4.73 -43.37
C ILE A 464 -2.56 -4.80 -44.88
N ASP A 465 -2.16 -3.68 -45.47
CA ASP A 465 -1.78 -3.64 -46.89
C ASP A 465 -0.42 -4.32 -47.11
N GLU A 466 -0.44 -5.43 -47.85
CA GLU A 466 0.73 -6.25 -48.18
C GLU A 466 1.78 -5.52 -49.02
N LYS A 467 1.41 -4.45 -49.73
CA LYS A 467 2.33 -3.72 -50.62
C LYS A 467 3.14 -2.62 -49.93
N ILE A 468 2.69 -2.14 -48.77
CA ILE A 468 3.28 -0.99 -48.06
C ILE A 468 4.06 -1.44 -46.82
N ASN A 469 3.65 -2.54 -46.18
CA ASN A 469 4.16 -2.97 -44.87
C ASN A 469 5.08 -4.20 -44.94
N SER A 470 6.09 -4.16 -45.83
CA SER A 470 6.76 -5.38 -46.33
C SER A 470 7.70 -6.12 -45.37
N LEU A 471 7.95 -5.68 -44.12
CA LEU A 471 9.01 -6.28 -43.29
C LEU A 471 8.71 -6.54 -41.80
N SER A 472 7.62 -6.02 -41.20
CA SER A 472 7.49 -6.04 -39.71
C SER A 472 6.10 -6.32 -39.13
N ASN A 473 5.15 -6.89 -39.89
CA ASN A 473 3.79 -7.20 -39.38
C ASN A 473 3.74 -8.46 -38.52
N THR A 474 4.76 -8.64 -37.69
CA THR A 474 4.99 -9.83 -36.88
C THR A 474 4.73 -9.57 -35.41
N ARG A 475 4.53 -8.30 -35.06
CA ARG A 475 4.10 -7.86 -33.73
C ARG A 475 3.06 -6.77 -33.85
N ILE A 476 2.20 -6.69 -32.84
CA ILE A 476 1.14 -5.70 -32.73
C ILE A 476 1.07 -5.22 -31.28
N THR A 477 0.95 -3.92 -31.09
CA THR A 477 0.60 -3.32 -29.79
C THR A 477 -0.76 -2.65 -29.91
N PHE A 478 -1.74 -3.12 -29.14
CA PHE A 478 -3.02 -2.41 -28.98
C PHE A 478 -2.99 -1.63 -27.67
N LYS A 479 -3.33 -0.34 -27.71
CA LYS A 479 -3.25 0.56 -26.57
C LYS A 479 -4.53 1.38 -26.45
N ILE A 480 -5.08 1.47 -25.25
CA ILE A 480 -6.23 2.32 -24.92
C ILE A 480 -5.77 3.42 -23.97
N ILE A 481 -6.19 4.64 -24.25
CA ILE A 481 -5.93 5.83 -23.44
C ILE A 481 -7.28 6.41 -23.00
N LEU A 482 -7.53 6.37 -21.69
CA LEU A 482 -8.65 7.06 -21.05
C LEU A 482 -8.17 8.46 -20.70
N THR A 483 -8.83 9.48 -21.24
CA THR A 483 -8.47 10.89 -20.98
C THR A 483 -9.72 11.70 -20.66
N SER A 484 -9.50 12.82 -19.99
CA SER A 484 -10.51 13.84 -19.77
C SER A 484 -9.83 15.19 -19.68
N SER A 485 -10.26 16.14 -20.51
CA SER A 485 -9.66 17.48 -20.56
C SER A 485 -10.15 18.40 -19.44
N ASN A 486 -11.08 17.94 -18.59
CA ASN A 486 -11.63 18.72 -17.49
C ASN A 486 -11.90 17.84 -16.25
N ASP A 487 -10.82 17.53 -15.54
CA ASP A 487 -10.84 16.81 -14.27
C ASP A 487 -10.83 17.76 -13.05
N ASN A 488 -10.65 19.07 -13.28
CA ASN A 488 -10.56 20.06 -12.22
C ASN A 488 -11.90 20.24 -11.51
N ASN A 489 -11.93 19.96 -10.21
CA ASN A 489 -13.07 20.06 -9.29
C ASN A 489 -14.13 18.96 -9.37
N ASP A 490 -13.84 17.83 -10.02
CA ASP A 490 -14.76 16.67 -10.04
C ASP A 490 -14.13 15.44 -9.40
N ASP A 491 -14.49 15.18 -8.14
CA ASP A 491 -14.02 14.01 -7.38
C ASP A 491 -14.45 12.67 -8.02
N ASN A 492 -15.39 12.72 -8.96
CA ASN A 492 -15.86 11.59 -9.76
C ASN A 492 -15.27 11.55 -11.18
N ALA A 493 -14.27 12.37 -11.49
CA ALA A 493 -13.63 12.36 -12.81
C ALA A 493 -12.99 11.01 -13.18
N TRP A 494 -12.68 10.17 -12.19
CA TRP A 494 -12.15 8.83 -12.40
C TRP A 494 -13.18 7.89 -13.05
N GLN A 495 -14.49 8.07 -12.79
CA GLN A 495 -15.58 7.23 -13.33
C GLN A 495 -16.20 7.78 -14.63
N LYS A 496 -15.74 8.95 -15.12
CA LYS A 496 -16.25 9.57 -16.35
C LYS A 496 -16.00 8.74 -17.60
N VAL A 497 -15.01 7.86 -17.56
CA VAL A 497 -14.67 6.91 -18.63
C VAL A 497 -14.64 5.52 -18.02
N GLN A 498 -15.45 4.62 -18.56
CA GLN A 498 -15.58 3.25 -18.10
C GLN A 498 -15.38 2.30 -19.29
N LEU A 499 -14.38 1.42 -19.22
CA LEU A 499 -14.17 0.36 -20.19
C LEU A 499 -14.85 -0.91 -19.73
N PHE A 500 -15.39 -1.68 -20.67
CA PHE A 500 -15.93 -3.03 -20.45
C PHE A 500 -17.00 -3.04 -19.36
N ARG A 501 -17.83 -1.99 -19.33
CA ARG A 501 -18.87 -1.78 -18.32
C ARG A 501 -19.99 -2.79 -18.49
N GLN A 502 -20.22 -3.59 -17.45
CA GLN A 502 -21.23 -4.67 -17.46
C GLN A 502 -21.96 -4.76 -16.12
N SER A 503 -23.23 -5.18 -16.15
CA SER A 503 -24.02 -5.44 -14.94
C SER A 503 -23.61 -6.77 -14.30
N ILE A 504 -23.45 -6.80 -12.98
CA ILE A 504 -23.14 -8.01 -12.19
C ILE A 504 -24.25 -9.07 -12.31
N GLU A 505 -25.48 -8.66 -12.63
CA GLU A 505 -26.63 -9.56 -12.75
C GLU A 505 -26.71 -10.26 -14.11
N GLN A 506 -26.01 -9.73 -15.13
CA GLN A 506 -25.89 -10.37 -16.45
C GLN A 506 -24.76 -11.40 -16.42
N ILE A 507 -25.08 -12.62 -15.94
CA ILE A 507 -24.15 -13.76 -15.91
C ILE A 507 -24.27 -14.61 -17.20
N SER A 508 -25.16 -14.26 -18.14
CA SER A 508 -25.34 -15.06 -19.37
C SER A 508 -24.13 -14.93 -20.29
N ASP A 509 -23.49 -16.06 -20.61
CA ASP A 509 -22.38 -16.19 -21.57
C ASP A 509 -22.73 -15.74 -23.01
N ASP A 510 -24.02 -15.51 -23.29
CA ASP A 510 -24.53 -15.17 -24.62
C ASP A 510 -24.28 -13.70 -25.04
N ASP A 511 -24.10 -12.75 -24.10
CA ASP A 511 -23.91 -11.33 -24.41
C ASP A 511 -22.45 -10.88 -24.21
N GLN A 512 -21.63 -11.15 -25.23
CA GLN A 512 -20.21 -10.78 -25.27
C GLN A 512 -19.97 -9.36 -25.82
N SER A 513 -21.02 -8.55 -25.95
CA SER A 513 -20.91 -7.16 -26.45
C SER A 513 -20.06 -6.26 -25.53
N HIS A 514 -19.90 -6.63 -24.27
CA HIS A 514 -19.17 -5.86 -23.25
C HIS A 514 -17.69 -6.26 -23.09
N PHE A 515 -17.25 -7.32 -23.77
CA PHE A 515 -15.88 -7.82 -23.65
C PHE A 515 -14.92 -6.99 -24.50
N LEU A 516 -13.69 -6.85 -24.02
CA LEU A 516 -12.59 -6.58 -24.95
C LEU A 516 -12.45 -7.79 -25.87
N LYS A 517 -12.34 -7.56 -27.19
CA LYS A 517 -11.95 -8.62 -28.13
C LYS A 517 -10.86 -8.10 -29.06
N ILE A 518 -9.75 -8.81 -29.14
CA ILE A 518 -8.67 -8.55 -30.09
C ILE A 518 -8.54 -9.81 -30.95
N ASN A 519 -9.03 -9.73 -32.19
CA ASN A 519 -9.02 -10.82 -33.15
C ASN A 519 -8.04 -10.48 -34.27
N ALA A 520 -6.97 -11.25 -34.41
CA ALA A 520 -6.01 -11.07 -35.48
C ALA A 520 -6.03 -12.29 -36.41
N THR A 521 -6.26 -12.05 -37.70
CA THR A 521 -6.17 -13.03 -38.79
C THR A 521 -4.71 -13.16 -39.22
N ILE A 522 -4.25 -14.38 -39.35
CA ILE A 522 -2.87 -14.77 -39.65
C ILE A 522 -2.87 -15.43 -41.02
N ILE A 523 -1.95 -15.03 -41.89
CA ILE A 523 -1.73 -15.66 -43.19
C ILE A 523 -0.26 -16.08 -43.33
N LYS A 524 -0.01 -17.04 -44.22
CA LYS A 524 1.35 -17.36 -44.64
C LYS A 524 1.89 -16.22 -45.50
N LYS A 525 3.15 -15.83 -45.26
CA LYS A 525 3.88 -14.91 -46.13
C LYS A 525 4.02 -15.57 -47.51
N HIS A 526 3.65 -14.85 -48.57
CA HIS A 526 3.91 -15.32 -49.92
C HIS A 526 5.43 -15.36 -50.13
N SER A 527 5.93 -16.50 -50.58
CA SER A 527 7.28 -16.62 -51.11
C SER A 527 7.29 -15.82 -52.42
N ASN A 528 8.03 -14.71 -52.46
CA ASN A 528 8.50 -14.18 -53.73
C ASN A 528 9.62 -15.07 -54.26
#